data_AF-A0A554JTZ3-F1
#
_entry.id   AF-A0A554JTZ3-F1
#
_cell.length_a   1.000
_cell.length_b   1.000
_cell.length_c   1.000
_cell.angle_alpha   90.00
_cell.angle_beta   90.00
_cell.angle_gamma   90.00
#
_symmetry.space_group_name_H-M   'P 1'
#
loop_
_entity.id
_entity.type
_entity.pdbx_description
1 polymer ?
#
loop_
_entity_poly.entity_id
_entity_poly.type
_entity_poly.pdbx_seq_one_letter_code
_entity_poly.pdbx_strand_id
1 'polypeptide(L)'
;MKNVREGTVGYYAAVSMIKQKIEDQLAGLLQCTWSNEDLQNLATVLARPCELLKLAHGQHDQWFQKNGRSNPFSVYGLLDKPKKHKALEEMRDILLTAAEAEVYEPAVQHLRDVIARVIKQRKAARQERQALAHV
;
A
#
# COMPACT_ATOMS: atom_id res chain seq x y z
N MET A 1 -23.75 -8.14 -12.22
CA MET A 1 -23.02 -8.40 -10.95
C MET A 1 -23.83 -7.76 -9.84
N LYS A 2 -24.04 -8.44 -8.70
CA LYS A 2 -24.85 -7.89 -7.59
C LYS A 2 -24.00 -6.87 -6.84
N ASN A 3 -24.39 -5.60 -6.88
CA ASN A 3 -23.74 -4.52 -6.13
C ASN A 3 -23.66 -4.89 -4.66
N VAL A 4 -22.46 -4.90 -4.10
CA VAL A 4 -22.21 -5.25 -2.71
C VAL A 4 -22.44 -3.97 -1.92
N ARG A 5 -23.71 -3.67 -1.61
CA ARG A 5 -24.08 -2.48 -0.84
C ARG A 5 -23.36 -2.46 0.50
N GLU A 6 -22.83 -1.29 0.86
CA GLU A 6 -22.32 -1.01 2.19
C GLU A 6 -23.34 -1.42 3.26
N GLY A 7 -22.87 -2.09 4.31
CA GLY A 7 -23.72 -2.64 5.38
C GLY A 7 -24.26 -4.05 5.12
N THR A 8 -23.97 -4.67 3.97
CA THR A 8 -24.31 -6.10 3.75
C THR A 8 -23.25 -7.04 4.30
N VAL A 9 -23.63 -8.29 4.60
CA VAL A 9 -22.68 -9.35 4.99
C VAL A 9 -21.58 -9.53 3.92
N GLY A 10 -21.95 -9.43 2.63
CA GLY A 10 -21.01 -9.48 1.52
C GLY A 10 -19.98 -8.34 1.54
N TYR A 11 -20.40 -7.13 1.92
CA TYR A 11 -19.51 -5.97 2.05
C TYR A 11 -18.49 -6.18 3.16
N TYR A 12 -18.94 -6.57 4.35
CA TYR A 12 -18.02 -6.80 5.48
C TYR A 12 -17.07 -7.98 5.22
N ALA A 13 -17.53 -9.03 4.54
CA ALA A 13 -16.68 -10.14 4.12
C ALA A 13 -15.60 -9.68 3.13
N ALA A 14 -15.97 -8.86 2.13
CA ALA A 14 -15.02 -8.29 1.18
C ALA A 14 -13.99 -7.37 1.85
N VAL A 15 -14.44 -6.47 2.74
CA VAL A 15 -13.53 -5.61 3.54
C VAL A 15 -12.58 -6.46 4.37
N SER A 16 -13.07 -7.50 5.05
CA SER A 16 -12.24 -8.39 5.88
C SER A 16 -11.17 -9.10 5.06
N MET A 17 -11.55 -9.66 3.91
CA MET A 17 -10.62 -10.32 2.98
C MET A 17 -9.52 -9.35 2.51
N ILE A 18 -9.88 -8.12 2.14
CA ILE A 18 -8.91 -7.10 1.70
C ILE A 18 -7.96 -6.72 2.84
N LYS A 19 -8.48 -6.52 4.06
CA LYS A 19 -7.65 -6.25 5.24
C LYS A 19 -6.64 -7.36 5.47
N GLN A 20 -7.09 -8.61 5.37
CA GLN A 20 -6.22 -9.76 5.55
C GLN A 20 -5.11 -9.82 4.48
N LYS A 21 -5.42 -9.56 3.20
CA LYS A 21 -4.38 -9.47 2.15
C LYS A 21 -3.35 -8.38 2.46
N ILE A 22 -3.79 -7.22 2.92
CA ILE A 22 -2.90 -6.11 3.28
C ILE A 22 -1.96 -6.51 4.44
N GLU A 23 -2.49 -7.15 5.47
CA GLU A 23 -1.73 -7.58 6.65
C GLU A 23 -0.76 -8.72 6.33
N ASP A 24 -1.22 -9.76 5.64
CA ASP A 24 -0.44 -10.99 5.40
C ASP A 24 0.67 -10.77 4.35
N GLN A 25 0.38 -9.99 3.30
CA GLN A 25 1.27 -9.88 2.13
C GLN A 25 2.03 -8.55 2.12
N LEU A 26 1.32 -7.43 2.30
CA LEU A 26 1.91 -6.11 2.08
C LEU A 26 2.67 -5.59 3.31
N ALA A 27 2.16 -5.79 4.52
CA ALA A 27 2.79 -5.26 5.74
C ALA A 27 4.25 -5.73 5.90
N GLY A 28 4.52 -7.02 5.67
CA GLY A 28 5.88 -7.57 5.72
C GLY A 28 6.81 -6.98 4.65
N LEU A 29 6.32 -6.82 3.42
CA LEU A 29 7.09 -6.21 2.32
C LEU A 29 7.44 -4.74 2.60
N LEU A 30 6.50 -3.99 3.18
CA LEU A 30 6.70 -2.60 3.60
C LEU A 30 7.73 -2.50 4.73
N GLN A 31 7.64 -3.38 5.74
CA GLN A 31 8.55 -3.40 6.89
C GLN A 31 10.01 -3.67 6.51
N CYS A 32 10.29 -4.50 5.51
CA CYS A 32 11.66 -4.91 5.20
C CYS A 32 12.34 -4.10 4.10
N THR A 33 11.58 -3.39 3.25
CA THR A 33 12.14 -2.93 1.96
C THR A 33 12.07 -1.42 1.75
N TRP A 34 11.13 -0.74 2.39
CA TRP A 34 10.84 0.68 2.13
C TRP A 34 11.59 1.59 3.09
N SER A 35 12.03 2.78 2.69
CA SER A 35 12.52 3.78 3.65
C SER A 35 11.32 4.45 4.35
N ASN A 36 11.53 5.17 5.46
CA ASN A 36 10.44 5.91 6.09
C ASN A 36 9.93 7.06 5.18
N GLU A 37 10.82 7.65 4.38
CA GLU A 37 10.47 8.67 3.38
C GLU A 37 9.60 8.06 2.27
N ASP A 38 9.97 6.88 1.77
CA ASP A 38 9.17 6.17 0.77
C ASP A 38 7.77 5.84 1.30
N LEU A 39 7.68 5.40 2.56
CA LEU A 39 6.40 5.12 3.23
C LEU A 39 5.57 6.38 3.44
N GLN A 40 6.18 7.53 3.74
CA GLN A 40 5.48 8.80 3.85
C GLN A 40 4.96 9.27 2.49
N ASN A 41 5.77 9.17 1.44
CA ASN A 41 5.35 9.45 0.06
C ASN A 41 4.19 8.55 -0.34
N LEU A 42 4.25 7.26 0.01
CA LEU A 42 3.17 6.29 -0.22
C LEU A 42 1.86 6.73 0.43
N ALA A 43 1.91 7.13 1.70
CA ALA A 43 0.74 7.63 2.43
C ALA A 43 0.15 8.92 1.84
N THR A 44 0.99 9.83 1.34
CA THR A 44 0.55 11.06 0.66
C THR A 44 -0.15 10.76 -0.65
N VAL A 45 0.35 9.81 -1.43
CA VAL A 45 -0.30 9.42 -2.69
C VAL A 45 -1.62 8.70 -2.42
N LEU A 46 -1.70 7.87 -1.38
CA LEU A 46 -2.94 7.23 -0.91
C LEU A 46 -4.01 8.23 -0.46
N ALA A 47 -3.65 9.48 -0.17
CA ALA A 47 -4.62 10.55 0.06
C ALA A 47 -5.32 11.04 -1.22
N ARG A 48 -4.93 10.52 -2.40
CA ARG A 48 -5.56 10.77 -3.71
C ARG A 48 -6.16 9.50 -4.32
N PRO A 49 -7.17 8.89 -3.66
CA PRO A 49 -7.76 7.61 -4.05
C PRO A 49 -8.19 7.54 -5.53
N CYS A 50 -8.88 8.55 -6.05
CA CYS A 50 -9.37 8.52 -7.43
C CYS A 50 -8.27 8.49 -8.49
N GLU A 51 -7.14 9.16 -8.27
CA GLU A 51 -5.99 9.14 -9.20
C GLU A 51 -5.31 7.78 -9.17
N LEU A 52 -5.24 7.18 -7.98
CA LEU A 52 -4.65 5.86 -7.80
C LEU A 52 -5.41 4.76 -8.47
N LEU A 53 -6.73 4.77 -8.32
CA LEU A 53 -7.58 3.79 -8.96
C LEU A 53 -7.45 3.86 -10.49
N LYS A 54 -7.43 5.08 -11.05
CA LYS A 54 -7.20 5.29 -12.49
C LYS A 54 -5.86 4.72 -12.96
N LEU A 55 -4.79 4.91 -12.17
CA LEU A 55 -3.48 4.34 -12.49
C LEU A 55 -3.46 2.81 -12.36
N ALA A 56 -4.15 2.25 -11.35
CA ALA A 56 -4.21 0.80 -11.14
C ALA A 56 -4.91 0.09 -12.30
N HIS A 57 -6.00 0.67 -12.82
CA HIS A 57 -6.73 0.20 -14.00
C HIS A 57 -6.01 0.47 -15.34
N GLY A 58 -4.98 1.33 -15.35
CA GLY A 58 -4.17 1.59 -16.53
C GLY A 58 -3.29 0.38 -16.93
N GLN A 59 -2.50 0.56 -17.98
CA GLN A 59 -1.50 -0.43 -18.36
C GLN A 59 -0.52 -0.65 -17.19
N HIS A 60 -0.08 -1.90 -17.00
CA HIS A 60 0.88 -2.27 -15.96
C HIS A 60 2.11 -1.35 -15.97
N ASP A 61 2.61 -1.01 -17.16
CA ASP A 61 3.75 -0.11 -17.32
C ASP A 61 3.45 1.32 -16.85
N GLN A 62 2.21 1.79 -16.97
CA GLN A 62 1.79 3.11 -16.48
C GLN A 62 1.68 3.18 -14.95
N TRP A 63 1.43 2.04 -14.31
CA TRP A 63 1.54 1.91 -12.85
C TRP A 63 2.99 2.06 -12.38
N PHE A 64 3.99 1.83 -13.25
CA PHE A 64 5.39 2.00 -12.90
C PHE A 64 6.07 3.20 -13.58
N GLN A 65 5.44 3.81 -14.58
CA GLN A 65 5.97 4.93 -15.36
C GLN A 65 4.87 5.96 -15.66
N LYS A 66 5.09 7.24 -15.31
CA LYS A 66 4.18 8.32 -15.72
C LYS A 66 4.91 9.27 -16.68
N ASN A 67 4.58 9.19 -17.97
CA ASN A 67 5.07 10.11 -19.01
C ASN A 67 6.62 10.23 -19.09
N GLY A 68 7.34 9.10 -19.06
CA GLY A 68 8.81 9.09 -19.08
C GLY A 68 9.48 9.62 -17.80
N ARG A 69 8.68 9.99 -16.78
CA ARG A 69 9.14 10.23 -15.41
C ARG A 69 8.67 9.07 -14.54
N SER A 70 9.49 8.75 -13.55
CA SER A 70 9.15 7.78 -12.51
C SER A 70 7.77 8.09 -11.91
N ASN A 71 6.89 7.08 -11.80
CA ASN A 71 5.65 7.15 -11.03
C ASN A 71 5.96 7.77 -9.64
N PRO A 72 5.06 8.54 -9.01
CA PRO A 72 5.23 8.98 -7.62
C PRO A 72 5.56 7.84 -6.62
N PHE A 73 5.30 6.59 -6.97
CA PHE A 73 5.72 5.37 -6.26
C PHE A 73 7.06 4.78 -6.70
N SER A 74 7.51 5.09 -7.91
CA SER A 74 8.75 4.60 -8.49
C SER A 74 9.88 5.59 -8.28
N VAL A 75 10.06 6.14 -7.07
CA VAL A 75 11.25 6.97 -6.82
C VAL A 75 12.49 6.06 -6.98
N TYR A 76 13.11 6.15 -8.16
CA TYR A 76 14.40 5.60 -8.61
C TYR A 76 14.81 4.20 -8.09
N GLY A 77 15.01 3.26 -9.04
CA GLY A 77 15.71 1.99 -8.79
C GLY A 77 14.83 0.77 -8.54
N LEU A 78 13.67 0.66 -9.20
CA LEU A 78 12.83 -0.56 -9.14
C LEU A 78 13.51 -1.77 -9.79
N LEU A 79 14.34 -1.56 -10.82
CA LEU A 79 15.14 -2.62 -11.45
C LEU A 79 16.13 -3.26 -10.46
N ASP A 80 16.64 -2.48 -9.50
CA ASP A 80 17.61 -2.96 -8.50
C ASP A 80 16.96 -3.37 -7.16
N LYS A 81 15.63 -3.24 -7.03
CA LYS A 81 14.90 -3.48 -5.78
C LYS A 81 13.64 -4.32 -6.01
N PRO A 82 13.79 -5.63 -6.31
CA PRO A 82 12.68 -6.52 -6.67
C PRO A 82 11.60 -6.62 -5.58
N LYS A 83 11.98 -6.53 -4.30
CA LYS A 83 11.03 -6.54 -3.19
C LYS A 83 10.15 -5.28 -3.12
N LYS A 84 10.67 -4.11 -3.55
CA LYS A 84 9.87 -2.87 -3.63
C LYS A 84 8.90 -2.96 -4.80
N HIS A 85 9.36 -3.50 -5.92
CA HIS A 85 8.52 -3.77 -7.08
C HIS A 85 7.35 -4.69 -6.71
N LYS A 86 7.65 -5.83 -6.09
CA LYS A 86 6.63 -6.75 -5.58
C LYS A 86 5.62 -6.07 -4.66
N ALA A 87 6.06 -5.24 -3.71
CA ALA A 87 5.14 -4.50 -2.84
C ALA A 87 4.17 -3.58 -3.59
N LEU A 88 4.63 -2.97 -4.69
CA LEU A 88 3.80 -2.12 -5.55
C LEU A 88 2.84 -2.93 -6.42
N GLU A 89 3.25 -4.11 -6.90
CA GLU A 89 2.38 -5.05 -7.61
C GLU A 89 1.26 -5.53 -6.69
N GLU A 90 1.61 -6.03 -5.50
CA GLU A 90 0.63 -6.51 -4.50
C GLU A 90 -0.36 -5.41 -4.11
N MET A 91 0.12 -4.18 -3.93
CA MET A 91 -0.76 -3.05 -3.64
C MET A 91 -1.68 -2.71 -4.82
N ARG A 92 -1.20 -2.76 -6.07
CA ARG A 92 -2.06 -2.58 -7.25
C ARG A 92 -3.15 -3.64 -7.29
N ASP A 93 -2.81 -4.90 -7.06
CA ASP A 93 -3.74 -6.02 -7.10
C ASP A 93 -4.78 -5.92 -5.97
N ILE A 94 -4.37 -5.49 -4.78
CA ILE A 94 -5.29 -5.18 -3.67
C ILE A 94 -6.26 -4.06 -4.06
N LEU A 95 -5.78 -2.98 -4.67
CA LEU A 95 -6.63 -1.85 -5.08
C LEU A 95 -7.63 -2.26 -6.17
N LEU A 96 -7.20 -3.07 -7.14
CA LEU A 96 -8.08 -3.61 -8.18
C LEU A 96 -9.14 -4.57 -7.59
N THR A 97 -8.72 -5.50 -6.73
CA THR A 97 -9.65 -6.41 -6.04
C THR A 97 -10.67 -5.62 -5.21
N ALA A 98 -10.22 -4.58 -4.51
CA ALA A 98 -11.09 -3.74 -3.71
C ALA A 98 -12.08 -2.92 -4.56
N ALA A 99 -11.66 -2.48 -5.74
CA ALA A 99 -12.53 -1.77 -6.68
C ALA A 99 -13.59 -2.70 -7.29
N GLU A 100 -13.22 -3.91 -7.69
CA GLU A 100 -14.14 -4.94 -8.18
C GLU A 100 -15.19 -5.32 -7.12
N ALA A 101 -14.80 -5.33 -5.85
CA ALA A 101 -15.67 -5.62 -4.73
C ALA A 101 -16.39 -4.39 -4.14
N GLU A 102 -16.25 -3.20 -4.76
CA GLU A 102 -16.87 -1.93 -4.30
C GLU A 102 -16.48 -1.51 -2.87
N VAL A 103 -15.31 -1.93 -2.39
CA VAL A 103 -14.76 -1.66 -1.04
C VAL A 103 -13.47 -0.84 -1.10
N TYR A 104 -13.31 -0.04 -2.14
CA TYR A 104 -12.10 0.73 -2.43
C TYR A 104 -11.70 1.69 -1.30
N GLU A 105 -12.65 2.49 -0.80
CA GLU A 105 -12.39 3.47 0.28
C GLU A 105 -11.91 2.79 1.58
N PRO A 106 -12.57 1.74 2.10
CA PRO A 106 -12.05 0.96 3.23
C PRO A 106 -10.64 0.38 2.99
N ALA A 107 -10.36 -0.09 1.77
CA ALA A 107 -9.07 -0.66 1.41
C ALA A 107 -7.96 0.40 1.48
N VAL A 108 -8.19 1.57 0.89
CA VAL A 108 -7.25 2.71 0.91
C VAL A 108 -7.01 3.19 2.33
N GLN A 109 -8.06 3.31 3.15
CA GLN A 109 -7.91 3.71 4.54
C GLN A 109 -7.06 2.68 5.31
N HIS A 110 -7.32 1.39 5.13
CA HIS A 110 -6.54 0.37 5.81
C HIS A 110 -5.07 0.32 5.37
N LEU A 111 -4.79 0.52 4.08
CA LEU A 111 -3.43 0.67 3.56
C LEU A 111 -2.69 1.81 4.28
N ARG A 112 -3.34 2.97 4.45
CA ARG A 112 -2.76 4.12 5.17
C ARG A 112 -2.47 3.78 6.63
N ASP A 113 -3.38 3.08 7.29
CA ASP A 113 -3.22 2.68 8.70
C ASP A 113 -2.03 1.72 8.87
N VAL A 114 -1.88 0.74 7.98
CA VAL A 114 -0.74 -0.19 7.99
C VAL A 114 0.57 0.55 7.77
N ILE A 115 0.63 1.46 6.79
CA ILE A 115 1.83 2.29 6.55
C ILE A 115 2.20 3.12 7.78
N ALA A 116 1.22 3.79 8.40
CA ALA A 116 1.43 4.58 9.60
C ALA A 116 1.94 3.70 10.76
N ARG A 117 1.38 2.50 10.93
CA ARG A 117 1.81 1.52 11.94
C ARG A 117 3.25 1.06 11.70
N VAL A 118 3.62 0.75 10.45
CA VAL A 118 5.00 0.35 10.09
C VAL A 118 6.00 1.47 10.40
N ILE A 119 5.67 2.72 10.05
CA ILE A 119 6.51 3.88 10.40
C ILE A 119 6.67 4.00 11.92
N LYS A 120 5.58 3.87 12.68
CA LYS A 120 5.59 3.96 14.15
C LYS A 120 6.46 2.86 14.77
N GLN A 121 6.30 1.60 14.34
CA GLN A 121 7.07 0.46 14.82
C GLN A 121 8.58 0.65 14.57
N ARG A 122 8.95 1.13 13.38
CA ARG A 122 10.36 1.40 13.05
C ARG A 122 10.98 2.51 13.89
N LYS A 123 10.21 3.57 14.18
CA LYS A 123 10.68 4.65 15.07
C LYS A 123 10.92 4.12 16.49
N ALA A 124 9.99 3.33 17.02
CA ALA A 124 10.14 2.70 18.33
C ALA A 124 11.36 1.78 18.39
N ALA A 125 11.54 0.88 17.41
CA ALA A 125 12.69 -0.03 17.36
C ALA A 125 14.03 0.72 17.23
N ARG A 126 14.05 1.87 16.54
CA ARG A 126 15.26 2.72 16.47
C ARG A 126 15.58 3.35 17.82
N GLN A 127 14.57 3.87 18.53
CA GLN A 127 14.75 4.47 19.85
C GLN A 127 15.24 3.44 20.88
N GLU A 128 14.68 2.23 20.87
CA GLU A 128 15.10 1.14 21.74
C GLU A 128 16.56 0.75 21.50
N ARG A 129 16.97 0.60 20.24
CA ARG A 129 18.38 0.31 19.89
C ARG A 129 19.34 1.41 20.34
N GLN A 130 18.93 2.68 20.24
CA GLN A 130 19.74 3.81 20.70
C GLN A 130 19.86 3.79 22.23
N ALA A 131 18.76 3.55 22.94
CA ALA A 131 18.77 3.43 24.40
C ALA A 131 19.70 2.29 24.87
N LEU A 132 19.70 1.15 24.19
CA LEU A 132 20.58 0.01 24.49
C LEU A 132 22.06 0.24 24.15
N ALA A 133 22.36 1.11 23.17
CA ALA A 133 23.74 1.42 22.76
C ALA A 133 24.41 2.50 23.64
N HIS A 134 23.63 3.18 24.49
CA HIS A 134 24.10 4.19 25.43
C HIS A 134 24.21 3.67 26.88
N VAL A 135 24.09 2.35 27.07
CA VAL A 135 24.35 1.60 28.30
C VAL A 135 25.65 0.83 28.14
#